data_AF-A0A849BJH6-F1
#
_entry.id   AF-A0A849BJH6-F1
#
_cell.length_a   1.000
_cell.length_b   1.000
_cell.length_c   1.000
_cell.angle_alpha   90.00
_cell.angle_beta   90.00
_cell.angle_gamma   90.00
#
_symmetry.space_group_name_H-M   'P 1'
#
loop_
_entity.id
_entity.type
_entity.pdbx_description
1 polymer ?
#
loop_
_entity_poly.entity_id
_entity_poly.type
_entity_poly.pdbx_seq_one_letter_code
_entity_poly.pdbx_strand_id
1 'polypeptide(L)'
;HAPPAPPAPPPPPEPAPVATGPRAVGIGEIQCTPPQPTYPSQSRRMGETGKTVVRLTTDDTGKVVKTAVVSSSGSSRLDQAAIDAVQRMRCKPYVENGRAIAVTAQQPIAFELN
;
A
#
# COMPACT_ATOMS: atom_id res chain seq x y z
N HIS A 1 -41.91 -21.43 11.95
CA HIS A 1 -40.85 -20.62 11.32
C HIS A 1 -40.04 -19.97 12.42
N ALA A 2 -38.73 -20.24 12.48
CA ALA A 2 -37.80 -19.52 13.35
C ALA A 2 -37.22 -18.31 12.60
N PRO A 3 -36.96 -17.18 13.25
CA PRO A 3 -36.34 -16.03 12.60
C PRO A 3 -34.87 -16.35 12.25
N PRO A 4 -34.34 -15.79 11.15
CA PRO A 4 -32.92 -15.94 10.81
C PRO A 4 -32.05 -15.21 11.84
N ALA A 5 -30.96 -15.85 12.26
CA ALA A 5 -29.98 -15.29 13.17
C ALA A 5 -29.26 -14.08 12.53
N PRO A 6 -28.89 -13.05 13.32
CA PRO A 6 -28.13 -11.91 12.82
C PRO A 6 -26.74 -12.36 12.30
N PRO A 7 -26.18 -11.68 11.28
CA PRO A 7 -24.84 -11.98 10.80
C PRO A 7 -23.82 -11.74 11.92
N ALA A 8 -22.91 -12.69 12.11
CA ALA A 8 -21.83 -12.59 13.08
C ALA A 8 -20.93 -11.38 12.77
N PRO A 9 -20.39 -10.68 13.78
CA PRO A 9 -19.39 -9.65 13.57
C PRO A 9 -18.15 -10.23 12.86
N PRO A 10 -17.45 -9.47 12.01
CA PRO A 10 -16.21 -9.94 11.40
C PRO A 10 -15.19 -10.29 12.49
N PRO A 11 -14.37 -11.34 12.29
CA PRO A 11 -13.35 -11.72 13.26
C PRO A 11 -12.35 -10.56 13.46
N PRO A 12 -11.77 -10.40 14.67
CA PRO A 12 -10.67 -9.46 14.90
C PRO A 12 -9.55 -9.73 13.89
N PRO A 13 -8.86 -8.69 13.38
CA PRO A 13 -7.70 -8.91 12.53
C PRO A 13 -6.68 -9.74 13.32
N GLU A 14 -6.44 -10.95 12.84
CA GLU A 14 -5.46 -11.88 13.38
C GLU A 14 -4.12 -11.14 13.57
N PRO A 15 -3.41 -11.32 14.70
CA PRO A 15 -2.05 -10.83 14.84
C PRO A 15 -1.25 -11.42 13.68
N ALA A 16 -0.77 -10.58 12.77
CA ALA A 16 -0.06 -11.03 11.59
C ALA A 16 1.02 -12.06 11.99
N PRO A 17 1.09 -13.24 11.34
CA PRO A 17 2.02 -14.28 11.71
C PRO A 17 3.42 -13.70 11.78
N VAL A 18 4.17 -14.06 12.83
CA VAL A 18 5.58 -13.69 13.05
C VAL A 18 6.32 -13.71 11.72
N ALA A 19 6.53 -12.53 11.15
CA ALA A 19 6.83 -12.41 9.73
C ALA A 19 8.24 -12.94 9.47
N THR A 20 8.35 -14.15 8.91
CA THR A 20 9.55 -14.65 8.23
C THR A 20 9.77 -13.94 6.89
N GLY A 21 9.38 -12.66 6.81
CA GLY A 21 9.36 -11.84 5.62
C GLY A 21 10.21 -10.57 5.81
N PRO A 22 10.39 -9.79 4.74
CA PRO A 22 11.19 -8.56 4.78
C PRO A 22 10.66 -7.63 5.87
N ARG A 23 11.57 -7.02 6.64
CA ARG A 23 11.24 -6.25 7.84
C ARG A 23 10.25 -5.13 7.51
N ALA A 24 9.18 -5.04 8.27
CA ALA A 24 8.20 -3.97 8.10
C ALA A 24 8.72 -2.69 8.75
N VAL A 25 8.84 -1.61 7.98
CA VAL A 25 9.33 -0.30 8.40
C VAL A 25 8.35 0.79 8.00
N GLY A 26 8.38 1.93 8.68
CA GLY A 26 7.58 3.09 8.29
C GLY A 26 8.02 3.65 6.94
N ILE A 27 7.08 4.15 6.15
CA ILE A 27 7.40 4.83 4.88
C ILE A 27 8.26 6.09 5.07
N GLY A 28 8.24 6.68 6.28
CA GLY A 28 9.12 7.79 6.67
C GLY A 28 10.53 7.36 7.09
N GLU A 29 10.74 6.07 7.41
CA GLU A 29 12.07 5.53 7.71
C GLU A 29 12.86 5.19 6.43
N ILE A 30 12.16 4.86 5.35
CA ILE A 30 12.77 4.67 4.04
C ILE A 30 12.73 5.98 3.24
N GLN A 31 13.87 6.39 2.70
CA GLN A 31 13.94 7.58 1.86
C GLN A 31 13.52 7.23 0.43
N CYS A 32 12.26 7.49 0.09
CA CYS A 32 11.72 7.27 -1.25
C CYS A 32 11.35 8.57 -1.95
N THR A 33 11.37 8.56 -3.28
CA THR A 33 10.73 9.60 -4.10
C THR A 33 9.23 9.66 -3.79
N PRO A 34 8.62 10.85 -3.76
CA PRO A 34 7.19 10.97 -3.50
C PRO A 34 6.38 10.20 -4.56
N PRO A 35 5.28 9.52 -4.17
CA PRO A 35 4.40 8.86 -5.12
C PRO A 35 3.74 9.92 -6.01
N GLN A 36 3.74 9.68 -7.33
CA GLN A 36 3.03 10.52 -8.30
C GLN A 36 1.89 9.73 -8.93
N PRO A 37 0.75 9.56 -8.21
CA PRO A 37 -0.42 8.88 -8.74
C PRO A 37 -1.00 9.65 -9.92
N THR A 38 -1.08 8.98 -11.07
CA THR A 38 -1.84 9.51 -12.20
C THR A 38 -3.31 9.29 -11.93
N TYR A 39 -4.06 10.36 -11.69
CA TYR A 39 -5.49 10.28 -11.48
C TYR A 39 -6.19 9.93 -12.82
N PRO A 40 -6.83 8.75 -12.94
CA PRO A 40 -7.48 8.34 -14.19
C PRO A 40 -8.57 9.34 -14.59
N SER A 41 -8.61 9.72 -15.88
CA SER A 41 -9.60 10.69 -16.38
C SER A 41 -11.05 10.23 -16.15
N GLN A 42 -11.30 8.92 -16.20
CA GLN A 42 -12.61 8.35 -15.90
C GLN A 42 -12.99 8.56 -14.44
N SER A 43 -12.07 8.31 -13.50
CA SER A 43 -12.29 8.52 -12.07
C SER A 43 -12.52 9.99 -11.75
N ARG A 44 -11.79 10.89 -12.41
CA ARG A 44 -12.05 12.34 -12.31
C ARG A 44 -13.45 12.71 -12.79
N ARG A 45 -13.88 12.19 -13.94
CA ARG A 45 -15.22 12.45 -14.50
C ARG A 45 -16.34 11.87 -13.64
N MET A 46 -16.09 10.74 -12.99
CA MET A 46 -17.06 10.06 -12.12
C MET A 46 -17.07 10.60 -10.69
N GLY A 47 -16.16 11.50 -10.32
CA GLY A 47 -16.08 11.98 -8.94
C GLY A 47 -15.47 10.97 -7.95
N GLU A 48 -14.79 9.92 -8.43
CA GLU A 48 -14.25 8.85 -7.59
C GLU A 48 -13.07 9.36 -6.76
N THR A 49 -13.22 9.52 -5.46
CA THR A 49 -12.17 9.89 -4.50
C THR A 49 -11.91 8.75 -3.51
N GLY A 50 -10.79 8.82 -2.78
CA GLY A 50 -10.51 7.86 -1.71
C GLY A 50 -9.04 7.73 -1.38
N LYS A 51 -8.73 6.89 -0.40
CA LYS A 51 -7.37 6.64 0.07
C LYS A 51 -6.98 5.18 -0.18
N THR A 52 -5.99 4.97 -1.03
CA THR A 52 -5.40 3.64 -1.26
C THR A 52 -4.15 3.49 -0.40
N VAL A 53 -4.00 2.37 0.30
CA VAL A 53 -2.76 2.04 1.01
C VAL A 53 -2.06 0.93 0.26
N VAL A 54 -0.90 1.24 -0.31
CA VAL A 54 -0.09 0.28 -1.07
C VAL A 54 1.12 -0.11 -0.24
N ARG A 55 1.29 -1.41 -0.02
CA ARG A 55 2.50 -2.00 0.54
C ARG A 55 3.51 -2.20 -0.56
N LEU A 56 4.68 -1.59 -0.41
CA LEU A 56 5.85 -1.82 -1.25
C LEU A 56 6.88 -2.65 -0.50
N THR A 57 7.52 -3.58 -1.20
CA THR A 57 8.72 -4.26 -0.73
C THR A 57 9.89 -3.78 -1.56
N THR A 58 10.87 -3.22 -0.88
CA THR A 58 12.15 -2.82 -1.48
C THR A 58 13.20 -3.88 -1.20
N ASP A 59 14.07 -4.08 -2.17
CA ASP A 59 15.23 -4.95 -2.07
C ASP A 59 16.44 -4.25 -1.40
N ASP A 60 17.56 -4.95 -1.19
CA ASP A 60 18.77 -4.37 -0.60
C ASP A 60 19.33 -3.19 -1.41
N THR A 61 18.98 -3.08 -2.69
CA THR A 61 19.35 -1.95 -3.55
C THR A 61 18.42 -0.72 -3.41
N GLY A 62 17.31 -0.84 -2.67
CA GLY A 62 16.27 0.19 -2.57
C GLY A 62 15.26 0.20 -3.73
N LYS A 63 15.36 -0.76 -4.67
CA LYS A 63 14.39 -0.92 -5.74
C LYS A 63 13.12 -1.59 -5.23
N VAL A 64 11.95 -1.07 -5.61
CA VAL A 64 10.67 -1.73 -5.34
C VAL A 64 10.58 -3.01 -6.19
N VAL A 65 10.54 -4.16 -5.54
CA VAL A 65 10.45 -5.48 -6.18
C VAL A 65 9.06 -6.10 -6.08
N LYS A 66 8.24 -5.63 -5.13
CA LYS A 66 6.86 -6.10 -4.96
C LYS A 66 5.96 -4.97 -4.49
N THR A 67 4.73 -4.98 -4.97
CA THR A 67 3.67 -4.04 -4.56
C THR A 67 2.38 -4.80 -4.32
N ALA A 68 1.65 -4.46 -3.27
CA ALA A 68 0.35 -5.04 -2.95
C ALA A 68 -0.58 -3.99 -2.35
N VAL A 69 -1.84 -3.98 -2.75
CA VAL A 69 -2.85 -3.11 -2.12
C VAL A 69 -3.24 -3.73 -0.79
N VAL A 70 -3.04 -2.97 0.31
CA VAL A 70 -3.46 -3.37 1.66
C VAL A 70 -4.84 -2.82 1.98
N SER A 71 -5.11 -1.60 1.53
CA SER A 71 -6.43 -0.98 1.62
C SER A 71 -6.78 -0.38 0.28
N SER A 72 -7.91 -0.81 -0.27
CA SER A 72 -8.49 -0.22 -1.47
C SER A 72 -9.14 1.11 -1.13
N SER A 73 -9.11 2.03 -2.09
CA SER A 73 -9.88 3.28 -2.07
C SER A 73 -11.37 3.09 -2.32
N GLY A 74 -11.81 1.87 -2.68
CA GLY A 74 -13.16 1.58 -3.14
C GLY A 74 -13.33 1.68 -4.66
N SER A 75 -12.27 2.04 -5.40
CA SER A 75 -12.26 2.10 -6.86
C SER A 75 -11.03 1.40 -7.43
N SER A 76 -11.23 0.33 -8.20
CA SER A 76 -10.12 -0.43 -8.78
C SER A 76 -9.21 0.42 -9.68
N ARG A 77 -9.74 1.48 -10.29
CA ARG A 77 -8.96 2.42 -11.12
C ARG A 77 -7.97 3.24 -10.29
N LEU A 78 -8.41 3.74 -9.14
CA LEU A 78 -7.56 4.48 -8.20
C LEU A 78 -6.52 3.54 -7.57
N ASP A 79 -6.93 2.31 -7.25
CA ASP A 79 -6.00 1.31 -6.72
C ASP A 79 -4.90 0.97 -7.73
N GLN A 80 -5.25 0.77 -9.00
CA GLN A 80 -4.26 0.53 -10.07
C GLN A 80 -3.34 1.74 -10.27
N ALA A 81 -3.89 2.96 -10.25
CA ALA A 81 -3.09 4.19 -10.34
C ALA A 81 -2.11 4.33 -9.16
N ALA A 82 -2.52 3.93 -7.95
CA ALA A 82 -1.68 3.91 -6.78
C ALA A 82 -0.55 2.87 -6.90
N ILE A 83 -0.84 1.67 -7.39
CA ILE A 83 0.16 0.62 -7.64
C ILE A 83 1.20 1.11 -8.66
N ASP A 84 0.77 1.65 -9.80
CA ASP A 84 1.68 2.15 -10.85
C ASP A 84 2.57 3.27 -10.31
N ALA A 85 2.02 4.19 -9.51
CA ALA A 85 2.80 5.26 -8.89
C ALA A 85 3.87 4.73 -7.95
N VAL A 86 3.52 3.76 -7.10
CA VAL A 86 4.47 3.14 -6.16
C VAL A 86 5.51 2.30 -6.88
N GLN A 87 5.13 1.64 -7.97
CA GLN A 87 6.06 0.84 -8.77
C GLN A 87 7.11 1.71 -9.47
N ARG A 88 6.78 2.97 -9.78
CA ARG A 88 7.71 3.96 -10.34
C ARG A 88 8.56 4.65 -9.29
N MET A 89 8.22 4.53 -8.00
CA MET A 89 9.04 5.09 -6.93
C MET A 89 10.40 4.40 -6.87
N ARG A 90 11.42 5.18 -6.51
CA ARG A 90 12.74 4.66 -6.15
C ARG A 90 13.01 5.02 -4.70
N CYS A 91 13.40 4.03 -3.93
CA CYS A 91 13.82 4.20 -2.55
C CYS A 91 15.33 4.06 -2.45
N LYS A 92 15.90 4.64 -1.40
CA LYS A 92 17.27 4.35 -1.01
C LYS A 92 17.35 2.96 -0.37
N PRO A 93 18.48 2.25 -0.51
CA PRO A 93 18.72 1.00 0.17
C PRO A 93 18.59 1.20 1.69
N TYR A 94 17.79 0.37 2.35
CA TYR A 94 17.64 0.43 3.79
C TYR A 94 18.78 -0.34 4.45
N VAL A 95 19.63 0.36 5.19
CA VAL A 95 20.81 -0.21 5.83
C VAL A 95 20.52 -0.40 7.32
N GLU A 96 20.53 -1.65 7.76
CA GLU A 96 20.38 -2.02 9.16
C GLU A 96 21.62 -2.81 9.61
N ASN A 97 22.24 -2.41 10.73
CA ASN A 97 23.49 -3.01 11.22
C ASN A 97 24.62 -3.05 10.17
N GLY A 98 24.71 -2.02 9.32
CA GLY A 98 25.72 -1.91 8.27
C GLY A 98 25.49 -2.81 7.05
N ARG A 99 24.34 -3.51 6.98
CA ARG A 99 23.96 -4.33 5.82
C ARG A 99 22.69 -3.79 5.19
N ALA A 100 22.70 -3.69 3.87
CA ALA A 100 21.48 -3.38 3.13
C ALA A 100 20.55 -4.60 3.17
N ILE A 101 19.29 -4.38 3.53
CA ILE A 101 18.30 -5.45 3.68
C ILE A 101 17.02 -5.10 2.93
N ALA A 102 16.31 -6.15 2.49
CA ALA A 102 14.98 -6.00 1.95
C ALA A 102 13.99 -5.63 3.07
N VAL A 103 13.19 -4.59 2.83
CA VAL A 103 12.20 -4.08 3.78
C VAL A 103 10.88 -3.84 3.09
N THR A 104 9.82 -3.78 3.89
CA THR A 104 8.46 -3.55 3.41
C THR A 104 7.89 -2.31 4.09
N ALA A 105 7.30 -1.40 3.31
CA ALA A 105 6.68 -0.18 3.82
C ALA A 105 5.28 0.02 3.24
N GLN A 106 4.45 0.80 3.92
CA GLN A 106 3.09 1.14 3.49
C GLN A 106 3.01 2.60 3.07
N GLN A 107 2.77 2.85 1.79
CA GLN A 107 2.57 4.18 1.23
C GLN A 107 1.06 4.46 1.11
N PRO A 108 0.50 5.36 1.94
CA PRO A 108 -0.85 5.86 1.74
C PRO A 108 -0.88 6.88 0.58
N ILE A 109 -1.85 6.73 -0.31
CA ILE A 109 -2.07 7.61 -1.46
C ILE A 109 -3.52 8.10 -1.41
N ALA A 110 -3.71 9.40 -1.23
CA ALA A 110 -5.02 10.04 -1.28
C ALA A 110 -5.31 10.55 -2.68
N PHE A 111 -6.52 10.29 -3.16
CA PHE A 111 -7.07 10.82 -4.41
C PHE A 111 -8.19 11.79 -4.05
N GLU A 112 -7.93 13.07 -4.25
CA GLU A 112 -8.85 14.16 -3.96
C GLU A 112 -9.10 14.97 -5.23
N LEU A 113 -10.35 15.37 -5.44
CA LEU A 113 -10.75 16.30 -6.50
C LEU A 113 -10.72 17.69 -5.89
N ASN A 114 -9.82 18.52 -6.37
CA ASN A 114 -9.66 19.89 -5.94
C ASN A 114 -10.53 20.85 -6.76
#